data_AF-A0A1Y4B2B5-F1
#
_entry.id   AF-A0A1Y4B2B5-F1
#
_cell.length_a   1.000
_cell.length_b   1.000
_cell.length_c   1.000
_cell.angle_alpha   90.00
_cell.angle_beta   90.00
_cell.angle_gamma   90.00
#
_symmetry.space_group_name_H-M   'P 1'
#
loop_
_entity.id
_entity.type
_entity.pdbx_description
1 polymer ?
#
loop_
_entity_poly.entity_id
_entity_poly.type
_entity_poly.pdbx_seq_one_letter_code
_entity_poly.pdbx_strand_id
1 'polypeptide(L)'
;MRFSDRLRGDTKVKEKIGCIEIGDNVFIGSNTTVLYDVKIGSNVVIGAGSLVNKDIPDNSVAAGIPARVLGTFECLKKKRQEEKVYPDELTPIGHKITKELENWLWNDFNARRN
;
A
#
# COMPACT_ATOMS: atom_id res chain seq x y z
N MET A 1 -26.27 -14.60 -5.54
CA MET A 1 -27.40 -13.64 -5.54
C MET A 1 -26.82 -12.25 -5.40
N ARG A 2 -26.88 -11.42 -6.44
CA ARG A 2 -26.37 -10.04 -6.40
C ARG A 2 -27.32 -9.18 -5.57
N PHE A 3 -26.80 -8.15 -4.91
CA PHE A 3 -27.62 -7.19 -4.15
C PHE A 3 -28.72 -6.56 -5.03
N SER A 4 -28.41 -6.33 -6.31
CA SER A 4 -29.35 -5.92 -7.36
C SER A 4 -30.56 -6.86 -7.51
N ASP A 5 -30.36 -8.16 -7.31
CA ASP A 5 -31.39 -9.17 -7.56
C ASP A 5 -32.50 -9.17 -6.49
N ARG A 6 -32.26 -8.53 -5.34
CA ARG A 6 -33.24 -8.37 -4.24
C ARG A 6 -34.10 -7.11 -4.37
N LEU A 7 -33.75 -6.19 -5.26
CA LEU A 7 -34.48 -4.95 -5.49
C LEU A 7 -35.57 -5.12 -6.57
N ARG A 8 -36.25 -6.28 -6.59
CA ARG A 8 -37.32 -6.59 -7.55
C ARG A 8 -38.58 -5.78 -7.25
N GLY A 9 -38.58 -4.55 -7.74
CA GLY A 9 -39.68 -3.62 -7.94
C GLY A 9 -39.21 -2.56 -8.94
N ASP A 10 -40.09 -1.82 -9.60
CA ASP A 10 -39.78 -0.87 -10.68
C ASP A 10 -38.83 0.29 -10.31
N THR A 11 -38.26 0.27 -9.09
CA THR A 11 -37.30 1.24 -8.58
C THR A 11 -35.90 0.99 -9.15
N LYS A 12 -35.55 1.69 -10.23
CA LYS A 12 -34.16 1.74 -10.74
C LYS A 12 -33.22 2.36 -9.70
N VAL A 13 -32.36 1.55 -9.09
CA VAL A 13 -31.26 2.06 -8.26
C VAL A 13 -30.16 2.58 -9.18
N LYS A 14 -29.72 3.83 -8.96
CA LYS A 14 -28.60 4.41 -9.69
C LYS A 14 -27.29 3.87 -9.11
N GLU A 15 -26.53 3.14 -9.92
CA GLU A 15 -25.17 2.75 -9.56
C GLU A 15 -24.27 3.99 -9.50
N LYS A 16 -23.36 4.03 -8.53
CA LYS A 16 -22.34 5.08 -8.47
C LYS A 16 -21.19 4.67 -9.38
N ILE A 17 -21.07 5.39 -10.49
CA ILE A 17 -20.03 5.25 -11.48
C ILE A 17 -19.28 6.58 -11.48
N GLY A 18 -17.97 6.53 -11.37
CA GLY A 18 -17.13 7.72 -11.31
C GLY A 18 -15.73 7.42 -11.81
N CYS A 19 -15.05 8.46 -12.27
CA CYS A 19 -13.71 8.33 -12.81
C CYS A 19 -12.70 8.15 -11.67
N ILE A 20 -11.59 7.48 -11.98
CA ILE A 20 -10.46 7.35 -11.06
C ILE A 20 -9.24 7.92 -11.78
N GLU A 21 -8.58 8.90 -11.16
CA GLU A 21 -7.33 9.46 -11.66
C GLU A 21 -6.18 8.97 -10.79
N ILE A 22 -5.14 8.43 -11.42
CA ILE A 22 -3.92 7.98 -10.75
C ILE A 22 -2.76 8.74 -11.39
N GLY A 23 -2.03 9.49 -10.57
CA GLY A 23 -0.85 10.24 -10.99
C GLY A 23 0.38 9.37 -11.26
N ASP A 24 1.52 10.02 -11.41
CA ASP A 24 2.78 9.35 -11.74
C ASP A 24 3.46 8.75 -10.50
N ASN A 25 4.21 7.66 -10.71
CA ASN A 25 5.02 7.00 -9.66
C ASN A 25 4.20 6.58 -8.42
N VAL A 26 2.98 6.09 -8.63
CA VAL A 26 2.11 5.61 -7.55
C VAL A 26 2.34 4.12 -7.31
N PHE A 27 2.59 3.75 -6.05
CA PHE A 27 2.61 2.35 -5.62
C PHE A 27 1.29 2.00 -4.95
N ILE A 28 0.58 1.00 -5.50
CA ILE A 28 -0.66 0.47 -4.91
C ILE A 28 -0.38 -0.91 -4.33
N GLY A 29 -0.46 -1.00 -3.00
CA GLY A 29 -0.28 -2.26 -2.29
C GLY A 29 -1.36 -3.29 -2.65
N SER A 30 -1.00 -4.57 -2.58
CA SER A 30 -1.88 -5.70 -2.89
C SER A 30 -3.21 -5.64 -2.14
N ASN A 31 -4.28 -6.08 -2.79
CA ASN A 31 -5.64 -6.12 -2.22
C ASN A 31 -6.21 -4.73 -1.82
N THR A 32 -5.72 -3.65 -2.43
CA THR A 32 -6.30 -2.31 -2.26
C THR A 32 -7.58 -2.18 -3.09
N THR A 33 -8.61 -1.57 -2.52
CA THR A 33 -9.84 -1.18 -3.21
C THR A 33 -9.88 0.34 -3.36
N VAL A 34 -10.03 0.83 -4.58
CA VAL A 34 -10.18 2.27 -4.90
C VAL A 34 -11.63 2.52 -5.32
N LEU A 35 -12.31 3.44 -4.65
CA LEU A 35 -13.69 3.81 -4.96
C LEU A 35 -13.78 4.82 -6.11
N TYR A 36 -14.98 4.99 -6.65
CA TYR A 36 -15.31 5.97 -7.69
C TYR A 36 -15.03 7.41 -7.24
N ASP A 37 -14.79 8.30 -8.21
CA ASP A 37 -14.59 9.74 -8.02
C ASP A 37 -13.48 10.08 -7.03
N VAL A 38 -12.33 9.40 -7.15
CA VAL A 38 -11.14 9.70 -6.36
C VAL A 38 -9.94 9.97 -7.24
N LYS A 39 -9.12 10.92 -6.80
CA LYS A 39 -7.82 11.26 -7.36
C LYS A 39 -6.70 10.82 -6.42
N ILE A 40 -5.78 10.01 -6.95
CA ILE A 40 -4.53 9.68 -6.29
C ILE A 40 -3.42 10.52 -6.92
N GLY A 41 -2.80 11.38 -6.12
CA GLY A 41 -1.69 12.23 -6.54
C GLY A 41 -0.44 11.47 -6.95
N SER A 42 0.58 12.21 -7.40
CA SER A 42 1.86 11.65 -7.83
C SER A 42 2.80 11.37 -6.65
N ASN A 43 3.72 10.41 -6.80
CA ASN A 43 4.65 9.94 -5.76
C ASN A 43 3.94 9.47 -4.48
N VAL A 44 2.81 8.77 -4.65
CA VAL A 44 1.99 8.27 -3.55
C VAL A 44 2.23 6.78 -3.31
N VAL A 45 2.25 6.39 -2.03
CA VAL A 45 2.30 4.99 -1.61
C VAL A 45 0.99 4.64 -0.90
N ILE A 46 0.22 3.72 -1.47
CA ILE A 46 -0.96 3.13 -0.84
C ILE A 46 -0.59 1.79 -0.22
N GLY A 47 -0.82 1.64 1.09
CA GLY A 47 -0.56 0.40 1.82
C GLY A 47 -1.44 -0.77 1.35
N ALA A 48 -0.96 -2.00 1.52
CA ALA A 48 -1.73 -3.19 1.18
C ALA A 48 -3.05 -3.28 1.97
N GLY A 49 -4.11 -3.80 1.34
CA GLY A 49 -5.43 -3.96 1.96
C GLY A 49 -6.18 -2.65 2.22
N SER A 50 -5.80 -1.54 1.59
CA SER A 50 -6.43 -0.24 1.86
C SER A 50 -7.76 -0.03 1.14
N LEU A 51 -8.64 0.79 1.70
CA LEU A 51 -9.89 1.25 1.07
C LEU A 51 -9.82 2.76 0.80
N VAL A 52 -9.51 3.14 -0.44
CA VAL A 52 -9.39 4.54 -0.85
C VAL A 52 -10.78 5.08 -1.19
N ASN A 53 -11.33 5.92 -0.31
CA ASN A 53 -12.66 6.53 -0.46
C ASN A 53 -12.64 8.06 -0.56
N LYS A 54 -11.45 8.67 -0.61
CA LYS A 54 -11.20 10.10 -0.74
C LYS A 54 -9.90 10.31 -1.49
N ASP A 55 -9.74 11.51 -2.05
CA ASP A 55 -8.52 11.92 -2.73
C ASP A 55 -7.30 11.82 -1.81
N ILE A 56 -6.18 11.40 -2.41
CA ILE A 56 -4.89 11.30 -1.75
C ILE A 56 -3.95 12.34 -2.36
N PRO A 57 -3.41 13.28 -1.57
CA PRO A 57 -2.53 14.32 -2.08
C PRO A 57 -1.19 13.75 -2.54
N ASP A 58 -0.47 14.52 -3.36
CA ASP A 58 0.87 14.18 -3.84
C ASP A 58 1.85 13.92 -2.68
N ASN A 59 2.93 13.18 -2.97
CA ASN A 59 4.06 12.91 -2.06
C ASN A 59 3.61 12.34 -0.70
N SER A 60 2.54 11.56 -0.70
CA SER A 60 1.90 11.07 0.52
C SER A 60 1.94 9.56 0.63
N VAL A 61 1.88 9.08 1.87
CA VAL A 61 1.74 7.66 2.19
C VAL A 61 0.39 7.49 2.87
N ALA A 62 -0.48 6.66 2.30
CA ALA A 62 -1.80 6.41 2.85
C ALA A 62 -2.05 4.91 3.04
N ALA A 63 -2.73 4.53 4.11
CA ALA A 63 -3.13 3.14 4.31
C ALA A 63 -4.38 3.02 5.20
N GLY A 64 -4.97 1.83 5.22
CA GLY A 64 -6.04 1.45 6.15
C GLY A 64 -7.44 1.40 5.52
N ILE A 65 -8.44 1.11 6.35
CA ILE A 65 -9.85 1.00 5.97
C ILE A 65 -10.68 1.88 6.94
N PRO A 66 -11.10 3.10 6.55
CA PRO A 66 -10.79 3.79 5.31
C PRO A 66 -9.32 4.26 5.25
N ALA A 67 -8.79 4.44 4.04
CA ALA A 67 -7.42 4.89 3.82
C ALA A 67 -7.23 6.31 4.37
N ARG A 68 -6.20 6.50 5.18
CA ARG A 68 -5.80 7.79 5.73
C ARG A 68 -4.35 8.09 5.41
N VAL A 69 -4.03 9.35 5.17
CA VAL A 69 -2.65 9.81 5.02
C VAL A 69 -1.93 9.62 6.36
N LEU A 70 -0.90 8.77 6.36
CA LEU A 70 -0.06 8.46 7.51
C LEU A 70 1.14 9.41 7.61
N GLY A 71 1.55 9.99 6.48
CA GLY A 71 2.69 10.89 6.42
C GLY A 71 3.13 11.15 4.98
N THR A 72 4.30 11.77 4.85
CA THR A 72 4.90 12.10 3.55
C THR A 72 5.78 10.97 3.04
N PHE A 73 5.97 10.93 1.72
CA PHE A 73 6.90 10.01 1.05
C PHE A 73 8.32 10.12 1.61
N GLU A 74 8.79 11.35 1.87
CA GLU A 74 10.09 11.61 2.49
C GLU A 74 10.22 11.01 3.89
N CYS A 75 9.16 11.05 4.70
CA CYS A 75 9.16 10.42 6.01
C CYS A 75 9.31 8.90 5.91
N LEU A 76 8.61 8.27 4.96
CA LEU A 76 8.74 6.82 4.71
C LEU A 76 10.11 6.45 4.16
N LYS A 77 10.68 7.28 3.28
CA LYS A 77 12.04 7.10 2.74
C LYS A 77 13.09 7.14 3.85
N LYS A 78 13.05 8.16 4.73
CA LYS A 78 13.97 8.27 5.87
C LYS A 78 13.89 7.07 6.80
N LYS A 79 12.68 6.67 7.19
CA LYS A 79 12.46 5.47 8.02
C LYS A 79 13.10 4.23 7.39
N ARG A 80 12.89 3.98 6.09
CA ARG A 80 13.49 2.84 5.40
C ARG A 80 15.02 2.90 5.30
N GLN A 81 15.60 4.09 5.27
CA GLN A 81 17.06 4.28 5.26
C GLN A 81 17.67 4.08 6.65
N GLU A 82 16.94 4.44 7.70
CA GLU A 82 17.36 4.29 9.11
C GLU A 82 17.13 2.87 9.63
N GLU A 83 16.11 2.17 9.13
CA GLU A 83 15.72 0.80 9.49
C GLU A 83 16.66 -0.25 8.86
N LYS A 84 17.99 -0.01 8.83
CA LYS A 84 18.97 -0.98 8.32
C LYS A 84 18.88 -2.29 9.12
N VAL A 85 18.23 -3.29 8.53
CA VAL A 85 17.90 -4.55 9.22
C VAL A 85 19.07 -5.54 9.25
N TYR A 86 20.03 -5.44 8.33
CA TYR A 86 21.17 -6.37 8.23
C TYR A 86 22.51 -5.62 8.11
N PRO A 87 23.64 -6.25 8.47
CA PRO A 87 24.97 -5.65 8.39
C PRO A 87 25.27 -5.15 6.98
N ASP A 88 25.92 -3.99 6.87
CA ASP A 88 26.25 -3.36 5.58
C ASP A 88 27.09 -4.30 4.67
N GLU A 89 27.93 -5.14 5.28
CA GLU A 89 28.75 -6.17 4.62
C GLU A 89 27.92 -7.23 3.88
N LEU A 90 26.70 -7.51 4.35
CA LEU A 90 25.80 -8.52 3.82
C LEU A 90 24.69 -7.91 2.95
N THR A 91 24.86 -6.66 2.49
CA THR A 91 23.86 -6.00 1.66
C THR A 91 23.57 -6.80 0.39
N PRO A 92 22.30 -7.16 0.11
CA PRO A 92 21.94 -7.84 -1.12
C PRO A 92 22.36 -7.03 -2.35
N ILE A 93 23.05 -7.68 -3.28
CA ILE A 93 23.35 -7.07 -4.58
C ILE A 93 22.18 -7.40 -5.51
N GLY A 94 21.29 -6.42 -5.70
CA GLY A 94 20.05 -6.58 -6.46
C GLY A 94 19.01 -7.42 -5.70
N HIS A 95 18.37 -8.38 -6.38
CA HIS A 95 17.37 -9.29 -5.78
C HIS A 95 17.95 -10.65 -5.38
N LYS A 96 19.28 -10.78 -5.25
CA LYS A 96 19.94 -12.03 -4.87
C LYS A 96 20.40 -11.97 -3.41
N ILE A 97 20.01 -12.98 -2.64
CA ILE A 97 20.40 -13.16 -1.24
C ILE A 97 21.56 -14.17 -1.20
N THR A 98 22.64 -13.85 -0.48
CA THR A 98 23.74 -14.79 -0.24
C THR A 98 23.36 -15.76 0.88
N LYS A 99 23.96 -16.96 0.89
CA LYS A 99 23.70 -17.95 1.95
C LYS A 99 24.09 -17.45 3.34
N GLU A 100 25.10 -16.58 3.41
CA GLU A 100 25.54 -15.92 4.64
C GLU A 100 24.48 -14.95 5.17
N LEU A 101 23.91 -14.11 4.30
CA LEU A 101 22.80 -13.23 4.66
C LEU A 101 21.56 -14.03 5.06
N GLU A 102 21.23 -15.10 4.33
CA GLU A 102 20.12 -15.99 4.67
C GLU A 102 20.26 -16.57 6.08
N ASN A 103 21.43 -17.14 6.40
CA ASN A 103 21.70 -17.68 7.73
C ASN A 103 21.62 -16.60 8.81
N TRP A 104 22.14 -15.41 8.54
CA TRP A 104 22.07 -14.28 9.45
C TRP A 104 20.62 -13.86 9.72
N LEU A 105 19.79 -13.73 8.69
CA LEU A 105 18.37 -13.39 8.80
C LEU A 105 17.59 -14.42 9.62
N TRP A 106 17.84 -15.72 9.41
CA TRP A 106 17.20 -16.78 10.21
C TRP A 106 17.61 -16.73 11.68
N ASN A 107 18.89 -16.47 11.97
CA ASN A 107 19.38 -16.35 13.34
C ASN A 107 18.76 -15.14 14.06
N ASP A 108 18.73 -13.97 13.41
CA ASP A 108 18.10 -12.76 13.95
C ASP A 108 16.58 -12.95 14.17
N PHE A 109 15.89 -13.57 13.21
CA PHE A 109 14.46 -13.87 13.32
C PHE A 109 14.13 -14.72 14.57
N ASN A 110 14.94 -15.74 14.83
CA ASN A 110 14.78 -16.63 15.98
C ASN A 110 15.18 -15.92 17.29
N ALA A 111 16.24 -15.13 17.28
CA ALA A 111 16.72 -14.41 18.46
C ALA A 111 15.70 -13.40 19.00
N ARG A 112 14.96 -12.69 18.14
CA ARG A 112 13.94 -11.70 18.54
C ARG A 112 12.67 -12.29 19.18
N ARG A 113 12.53 -13.62 19.17
CA ARG A 113 11.29 -14.32 19.61
C ARG A 113 11.50 -15.23 20.82
N ASN A 114 12.73 -15.31 21.34
CA ASN A 114 13.05 -15.94 22.63
C ASN A 114 13.13 -14.87 23.73
#